data_AF-A0A534AUP0-F1
#
_entry.id   AF-A0A534AUP0-F1
#
_cell.length_a   1.000
_cell.length_b   1.000
_cell.length_c   1.000
_cell.angle_alpha   90.00
_cell.angle_beta   90.00
_cell.angle_gamma   90.00
#
_symmetry.space_group_name_H-M   'P 1'
#
loop_
_entity.id
_entity.type
_entity.pdbx_description
1 polymer ?
#
loop_
_entity_poly.entity_id
_entity_poly.type
_entity_poly.pdbx_seq_one_letter_code
_entity_poly.pdbx_strand_id
1 'polypeptide(L)'
;SSESVRAEFAEHAKQEQEHMMAVAQRINQLGGKPDFNPDGLSTRSASQYVEGTNLVDMIKEDLVAERIAVDHYRELIRFFAEHDPGSRTLLDKILVVEEEHANDMHDLLVAQEGRPMLEH
;
A
#
# COMPACT_ATOMS: atom_id res chain seq x y z
N SER A 1 -18.74 10.47 -2.70
CA SER A 1 -19.26 10.46 -4.08
C SER A 1 -18.24 9.71 -4.95
N SER A 2 -18.53 9.40 -6.22
CA SER A 2 -17.51 8.77 -7.09
C SER A 2 -16.27 9.66 -7.29
N GLU A 3 -16.43 10.98 -7.25
CA GLU A 3 -15.32 11.93 -7.38
C GLU A 3 -14.34 11.88 -6.20
N SER A 4 -14.85 11.72 -4.96
CA SER A 4 -13.99 11.60 -3.78
C SER A 4 -13.17 10.31 -3.81
N VAL A 5 -13.78 9.19 -4.18
CA VAL A 5 -13.08 7.89 -4.30
C VAL A 5 -12.00 7.96 -5.39
N ARG A 6 -12.31 8.59 -6.53
CA ARG A 6 -11.34 8.77 -7.61
C ARG A 6 -10.13 9.61 -7.19
N ALA A 7 -10.36 10.68 -6.44
CA ALA A 7 -9.29 11.53 -5.93
C ALA A 7 -8.39 10.75 -4.98
N GLU A 8 -8.98 9.95 -4.09
CA GLU A 8 -8.24 9.12 -3.13
C GLU A 8 -7.36 8.08 -3.85
N PHE A 9 -7.93 7.34 -4.79
CA PHE A 9 -7.18 6.34 -5.57
C PHE A 9 -6.01 6.94 -6.34
N ALA A 10 -6.18 8.17 -6.85
CA ALA A 10 -5.12 8.88 -7.55
C ALA A 10 -4.00 9.33 -6.61
N GLU A 11 -4.32 9.70 -5.36
CA GLU A 11 -3.31 10.06 -4.37
C GLU A 11 -2.55 8.82 -3.90
N HIS A 12 -3.24 7.72 -3.58
CA HIS A 12 -2.62 6.43 -3.24
C HIS A 12 -1.66 5.98 -4.34
N ALA A 13 -2.10 5.94 -5.60
CA ALA A 13 -1.25 5.53 -6.71
C ALA A 13 0.02 6.40 -6.87
N LYS A 14 -0.08 7.70 -6.55
CA LYS A 14 1.08 8.60 -6.53
C LYS A 14 2.02 8.24 -5.36
N GLN A 15 1.50 8.00 -4.17
CA GLN A 15 2.28 7.61 -2.99
C GLN A 15 2.94 6.24 -3.17
N GLU A 16 2.24 5.25 -3.73
CA GLU A 16 2.80 3.95 -4.09
C GLU A 16 3.99 4.08 -5.06
N GLN A 17 3.89 4.97 -6.05
CA GLN A 17 5.00 5.27 -6.94
C GLN A 17 6.19 5.89 -6.18
N GLU A 18 5.93 6.80 -5.25
CA GLU A 18 6.96 7.39 -4.38
C GLU A 18 7.63 6.32 -3.50
N HIS A 19 6.86 5.39 -2.92
CA HIS A 19 7.36 4.25 -2.15
C HIS A 19 8.29 3.37 -3.00
N MET A 20 7.83 2.98 -4.20
CA MET A 20 8.60 2.17 -5.15
C MET A 20 9.94 2.84 -5.50
N MET A 21 9.93 4.15 -5.78
CA MET A 21 11.15 4.89 -6.09
C MET A 21 12.10 5.00 -4.89
N ALA A 22 11.58 5.20 -3.68
CA ALA A 22 12.38 5.25 -2.47
C ALA A 22 13.06 3.90 -2.17
N VAL A 23 12.34 2.79 -2.35
CA VAL A 23 12.88 1.42 -2.21
C VAL A 23 13.94 1.16 -3.28
N ALA A 24 13.69 1.52 -4.53
CA ALA A 24 14.68 1.36 -5.61
C ALA A 24 15.96 2.16 -5.35
N GLN A 25 15.83 3.39 -4.84
CA GLN A 25 16.96 4.20 -4.43
C GLN A 25 17.74 3.54 -3.29
N ARG A 26 17.04 2.96 -2.30
CA ARG A 26 17.68 2.24 -1.18
C ARG A 26 18.46 1.02 -1.68
N ILE A 27 17.89 0.23 -2.59
CA ILE A 27 18.58 -0.90 -3.23
C ILE A 27 19.88 -0.44 -3.90
N ASN A 28 19.84 0.64 -4.67
CA ASN A 28 21.01 1.20 -5.33
C ASN A 28 22.09 1.70 -4.33
N GLN A 29 21.68 2.35 -3.23
CA GLN A 29 22.60 2.79 -2.17
C GLN A 29 23.35 1.62 -1.50
N LEU A 30 22.72 0.44 -1.43
CA LEU A 30 23.31 -0.78 -0.91
C LEU A 30 24.16 -1.54 -1.96
N GLY A 31 24.33 -0.97 -3.16
CA GLY A 31 25.08 -1.57 -4.27
C GLY A 31 24.29 -2.62 -5.07
N GLY A 32 23.00 -2.77 -4.82
CA GLY A 32 22.11 -3.62 -5.59
C GLY A 32 21.62 -2.97 -6.88
N LYS A 33 20.94 -3.76 -7.72
CA LYS A 33 20.26 -3.28 -8.93
C LYS A 33 18.75 -3.47 -8.79
N PRO A 34 17.95 -2.40 -8.69
CA PRO A 34 16.50 -2.53 -8.67
C PRO A 34 15.99 -3.11 -10.00
N ASP A 35 15.01 -4.02 -9.91
CA ASP A 35 14.38 -4.64 -11.08
C ASP A 35 13.09 -3.91 -11.44
N PHE A 36 13.15 -3.12 -12.51
CA PHE A 36 11.99 -2.42 -13.09
C PHE A 36 11.35 -3.18 -14.25
N ASN A 37 11.82 -4.40 -14.56
CA ASN A 37 11.18 -5.19 -15.61
C ASN A 37 9.79 -5.64 -15.12
N PRO A 38 8.69 -5.32 -15.84
CA PRO A 38 7.36 -5.80 -15.49
C PRO A 38 7.24 -7.33 -15.59
N ASP A 39 8.14 -8.00 -16.31
CA ASP A 39 8.17 -9.46 -16.40
C ASP A 39 8.31 -10.08 -15.01
N GLY A 40 7.34 -10.93 -14.65
CA GLY A 40 7.33 -11.63 -13.36
C GLY A 40 6.92 -10.76 -12.17
N LEU A 41 6.48 -9.51 -12.37
CA LEU A 41 6.01 -8.64 -11.27
C LEU A 41 4.92 -9.32 -10.43
N SER A 42 3.92 -9.93 -11.07
CA SER A 42 2.84 -10.65 -10.38
C SER A 42 3.34 -11.83 -9.55
N THR A 43 4.43 -12.48 -9.96
CA THR A 43 5.02 -13.61 -9.20
C THR A 43 5.82 -13.18 -7.98
N ARG A 44 6.18 -11.89 -7.90
CA ARG A 44 6.96 -11.29 -6.81
C ARG A 44 6.13 -10.34 -5.95
N SER A 45 4.89 -10.07 -6.33
CA SER A 45 3.96 -9.24 -5.56
C SER A 45 3.51 -9.96 -4.30
N ALA A 46 3.40 -9.22 -3.20
CA ALA A 46 2.82 -9.73 -1.95
C ALA A 46 1.28 -9.86 -2.05
N SER A 47 0.64 -8.95 -2.81
CA SER A 47 -0.80 -8.94 -3.05
C SER A 47 -1.15 -9.54 -4.41
N GLN A 48 -2.37 -10.07 -4.51
CA GLN A 48 -2.94 -10.52 -5.77
C GLN A 48 -3.48 -9.32 -6.55
N TYR A 49 -3.46 -9.41 -7.88
CA TYR A 49 -4.18 -8.47 -8.72
C TYR A 49 -5.63 -8.94 -8.88
N VAL A 50 -6.58 -8.15 -8.38
CA VAL A 50 -8.02 -8.40 -8.52
C VAL A 50 -8.69 -7.13 -9.03
N GLU A 51 -9.45 -7.24 -10.12
CA GLU A 51 -10.21 -6.12 -10.67
C GLU A 51 -11.61 -6.07 -10.04
N GLY A 52 -11.98 -4.93 -9.47
CA GLY A 52 -13.33 -4.71 -8.94
C GLY A 52 -14.37 -4.55 -10.05
N THR A 53 -15.56 -5.14 -9.89
CA THR A 53 -16.62 -5.08 -10.92
C THR A 53 -17.52 -3.85 -10.82
N ASN A 54 -17.45 -3.14 -9.70
CA ASN A 54 -18.13 -1.89 -9.42
C ASN A 54 -17.34 -1.08 -8.38
N LEU A 55 -17.76 0.16 -8.10
CA LEU A 55 -17.02 1.06 -7.19
C LEU A 55 -16.84 0.50 -5.78
N VAL A 56 -17.86 -0.18 -5.23
CA VAL A 56 -17.77 -0.78 -3.89
C VAL A 56 -16.80 -1.95 -3.89
N ASP A 57 -16.81 -2.77 -4.93
CA ASP A 57 -15.84 -3.86 -5.09
C ASP A 57 -14.42 -3.31 -5.20
N MET A 58 -14.21 -2.25 -5.99
CA MET A 58 -12.89 -1.60 -6.12
C MET A 58 -12.34 -1.15 -4.77
N ILE A 59 -13.15 -0.45 -3.95
CA ILE A 59 -12.74 -0.01 -2.61
C ILE A 59 -12.42 -1.23 -1.71
N LYS A 60 -13.18 -2.33 -1.84
CA LYS A 60 -12.93 -3.55 -1.06
C LYS A 60 -11.62 -4.23 -1.44
N GLU A 61 -11.36 -4.36 -2.74
CA GLU A 61 -10.11 -4.97 -3.22
C GLU A 61 -8.89 -4.12 -2.85
N ASP A 62 -8.99 -2.79 -2.97
CA ASP A 62 -7.93 -1.87 -2.52
C ASP A 62 -7.71 -2.01 -1.00
N LEU A 63 -8.76 -1.99 -0.17
CA LEU A 63 -8.64 -2.21 1.27
C LEU A 63 -7.94 -3.55 1.61
N VAL A 64 -8.21 -4.60 0.85
CA VAL A 64 -7.55 -5.90 1.03
C VAL A 64 -6.07 -5.81 0.65
N ALA A 65 -5.75 -5.14 -0.47
CA ALA A 65 -4.37 -4.92 -0.90
C ALA A 65 -3.57 -4.12 0.13
N GLU A 66 -4.13 -3.02 0.67
CA GLU A 66 -3.47 -2.19 1.67
C GLU A 66 -3.18 -2.98 2.96
N ARG A 67 -4.12 -3.81 3.42
CA ARG A 67 -3.92 -4.65 4.60
C ARG A 67 -2.82 -5.69 4.39
N ILE A 68 -2.73 -6.28 3.19
CA ILE A 68 -1.64 -7.19 2.83
C ILE A 68 -0.31 -6.43 2.81
N ALA A 69 -0.27 -5.21 2.25
CA ALA A 69 0.92 -4.37 2.24
C ALA A 69 1.38 -4.02 3.66
N VAL A 70 0.48 -3.60 4.54
CA VAL A 70 0.75 -3.33 5.96
C VAL A 70 1.38 -4.53 6.65
N ASP A 71 0.80 -5.73 6.50
CA ASP A 71 1.34 -6.94 7.12
C ASP A 71 2.72 -7.31 6.55
N HIS A 72 2.92 -7.13 5.25
CA HIS A 72 4.19 -7.37 4.58
C HIS A 72 5.29 -6.40 5.04
N TYR A 73 5.00 -5.10 5.11
CA TYR A 73 5.95 -4.11 5.62
C TYR A 73 6.31 -4.36 7.09
N ARG A 74 5.34 -4.75 7.93
CA ARG A 74 5.62 -5.15 9.32
C ARG A 74 6.56 -6.36 9.40
N GLU A 75 6.44 -7.32 8.48
CA GLU A 75 7.36 -8.45 8.39
C GLU A 75 8.77 -7.99 8.00
N LEU A 76 8.89 -7.17 6.95
CA LEU A 76 10.18 -6.64 6.50
C LEU A 76 10.86 -5.78 7.57
N ILE A 77 10.10 -4.97 8.31
CA ILE A 77 10.62 -4.16 9.42
C ILE A 77 11.22 -5.06 10.50
N ARG A 78 10.55 -6.17 10.86
CA ARG A 78 11.10 -7.17 11.79
C ARG A 78 12.33 -7.86 11.23
N PHE A 79 12.36 -8.15 9.93
CA PHE A 79 13.50 -8.77 9.27
C PHE A 79 14.74 -7.86 9.28
N PHE A 80 14.58 -6.57 8.97
CA PHE A 80 15.69 -5.62 8.91
C PHE A 80 16.09 -5.05 10.28
N ALA A 81 15.21 -5.08 11.29
CA ALA A 81 15.40 -4.70 12.69
C ALA A 81 16.75 -4.02 13.01
N GLU A 82 17.67 -4.76 13.65
CA GLU A 82 18.99 -4.26 14.03
C GLU A 82 20.06 -4.47 12.94
N HIS A 83 19.73 -5.18 11.86
CA HIS A 83 20.68 -5.57 10.82
C HIS A 83 20.85 -4.50 9.73
N ASP A 84 19.80 -3.70 9.47
CA ASP A 84 19.84 -2.55 8.59
C ASP A 84 18.87 -1.45 9.07
N PRO A 85 19.29 -0.61 10.04
CA PRO A 85 18.46 0.46 10.58
C PRO A 85 18.01 1.49 9.53
N GLY A 86 18.80 1.66 8.46
CA GLY A 86 18.48 2.59 7.38
C GLY A 86 17.32 2.08 6.52
N SER A 87 17.33 0.79 6.16
CA SER A 87 16.21 0.17 5.45
C SER A 87 14.97 0.07 6.36
N ARG A 88 15.14 -0.30 7.64
CA ARG A 88 14.05 -0.30 8.62
C ARG A 88 13.34 1.05 8.68
N THR A 89 14.10 2.14 8.81
CA THR A 89 13.55 3.51 8.90
C THR A 89 12.80 3.93 7.64
N LEU A 90 13.25 3.51 6.45
CA LEU A 90 12.51 3.73 5.21
C LEU A 90 11.18 2.97 5.22
N LEU A 91 11.21 1.70 5.58
CA LEU A 91 10.01 0.85 5.62
C LEU A 91 9.01 1.31 6.68
N ASP A 92 9.46 1.79 7.85
CA ASP A 92 8.61 2.39 8.87
C ASP A 92 7.81 3.59 8.31
N LYS A 93 8.44 4.43 7.48
CA LYS A 93 7.75 5.58 6.85
C LYS A 93 6.70 5.14 5.85
N ILE A 94 7.01 4.13 5.04
CA ILE A 94 6.06 3.57 4.08
C ILE A 94 4.88 2.94 4.83
N LEU A 95 5.15 2.14 5.87
CA LEU A 95 4.12 1.50 6.69
C LEU A 95 3.10 2.51 7.24
N VAL A 96 3.55 3.67 7.73
CA VAL A 96 2.63 4.70 8.25
C VAL A 96 1.66 5.17 7.17
N VAL A 97 2.14 5.35 5.93
CA VAL A 97 1.29 5.76 4.81
C VAL A 97 0.31 4.64 4.41
N GLU A 98 0.76 3.38 4.34
CA GLU A 98 -0.14 2.26 4.03
C GLU A 98 -1.20 2.03 5.14
N GLU A 99 -0.87 2.33 6.40
CA GLU A 99 -1.85 2.33 7.50
C GLU A 99 -2.90 3.44 7.35
N GLU A 100 -2.50 4.62 6.85
CA GLU A 100 -3.43 5.71 6.48
C GLU A 100 -4.32 5.28 5.32
N HIS A 101 -3.75 4.77 4.23
CA HIS A 101 -4.48 4.24 3.07
C HIS A 101 -5.55 3.20 3.46
N ALA A 102 -5.19 2.25 4.33
CA ALA A 102 -6.12 1.23 4.80
C ALA A 102 -7.30 1.83 5.60
N ASN A 103 -7.07 2.92 6.34
CA ASN A 103 -8.14 3.63 7.03
C ASN A 103 -9.02 4.40 6.03
N ASP A 104 -8.42 5.11 5.07
CA ASP A 104 -9.16 5.87 4.06
C ASP A 104 -10.08 4.96 3.22
N MET A 105 -9.59 3.78 2.82
CA MET A 105 -10.40 2.79 2.11
C MET A 105 -11.53 2.22 2.97
N HIS A 106 -11.27 1.97 4.25
CA HIS A 106 -12.32 1.54 5.18
C HIS A 106 -13.42 2.60 5.33
N ASP A 107 -13.02 3.87 5.44
CA ASP A 107 -13.95 4.99 5.65
C ASP A 107 -14.80 5.23 4.40
N LEU A 108 -14.19 5.17 3.21
CA LEU A 108 -14.90 5.20 1.94
C LEU A 108 -15.89 4.03 1.81
N LEU A 109 -15.48 2.82 2.21
CA LEU A 109 -16.35 1.65 2.17
C LEU A 109 -17.58 1.83 3.07
N VAL A 110 -17.36 2.26 4.31
CA VAL A 110 -18.42 2.54 5.29
C VAL A 110 -19.39 3.61 4.76
N ALA A 111 -18.86 4.68 4.16
CA ALA A 111 -19.66 5.73 3.55
C ALA A 111 -20.48 5.27 2.34
N GLN A 112 -19.97 4.33 1.53
CA GLN A 112 -20.72 3.75 0.40
C GLN A 112 -21.78 2.72 0.85
N GLU A 113 -21.51 1.93 1.89
CA GLU A 113 -22.46 0.93 2.42
C GLU A 113 -23.53 1.54 3.34
N GLY A 114 -23.44 2.83 3.66
CA GLY A 114 -24.44 3.56 4.46
C GLY A 114 -24.44 3.17 5.95
N ARG A 115 -23.34 2.60 6.45
CA ARG A 115 -23.18 2.32 7.89
C ARG A 115 -22.54 3.55 8.55
N PRO A 116 -23.10 4.12 9.62
CA PRO A 116 -22.47 5.26 10.27
C PRO A 116 -21.21 4.80 11.03
N MET A 117 -20.17 5.64 10.99
CA MET A 117 -19.02 5.51 11.87
C MET A 117 -19.46 5.85 13.30
N LEU A 118 -19.37 4.87 14.20
CA LEU A 118 -19.48 5.01 15.65
C LEU A 118 -20.90 5.28 16.18
N GLU A 119 -21.51 4.25 16.79
CA GLU A 119 -22.42 4.48 17.92
C GLU A 119 -21.56 4.59 19.19
N HIS A 120 -21.63 5.77 19.85
CA HIS A 120 -21.09 6.00 21.19
C HIS A 120 -22.03 5.46 22.26
#